data_AF-A0A800DA08-F1
#
_entry.id   AF-A0A800DA08-F1
#
_cell.length_a   1.000
_cell.length_b   1.000
_cell.length_c   1.000
_cell.angle_alpha   90.00
_cell.angle_beta   90.00
_cell.angle_gamma   90.00
#
_symmetry.space_group_name_H-M   'P 1'
#
loop_
_entity.id
_entity.type
_entity.pdbx_description
1 polymer ?
#
loop_
_entity_poly.entity_id
_entity_poly.type
_entity_poly.pdbx_seq_one_letter_code
_entity_poly.pdbx_strand_id
1 'polypeptide(L)'
;MKNTQNPTIEEVLNFNFSEELDLEALPRDEQEDFNANLFGSLMERIIKKTSEDLTESEQSHILDMVESEINMEKVFKFIAEKNENFIEEVGEEFLDFKSEIYDLLKN
;
A
#
# COMPACT_ATOMS: atom_id res chain seq x y z
N MET A 1 -13.94 -13.97 14.48
CA MET A 1 -12.55 -13.81 14.97
C MET A 1 -11.88 -12.86 14.00
N LYS A 2 -11.53 -11.64 14.40
CA LYS A 2 -10.70 -10.78 13.53
C LYS A 2 -9.30 -11.37 13.58
N ASN A 3 -8.79 -11.81 12.43
CA ASN A 3 -7.40 -12.24 12.32
C ASN A 3 -6.56 -10.97 12.57
N THR A 4 -5.99 -10.84 13.77
CA THR A 4 -5.20 -9.67 14.21
C THR A 4 -3.73 -9.87 13.87
N GLN A 5 -3.45 -10.29 12.64
CA GLN A 5 -2.09 -10.40 12.15
C GLN A 5 -1.92 -9.34 11.07
N ASN A 6 -0.90 -8.49 11.24
CA ASN A 6 -0.53 -7.52 10.23
C ASN A 6 -0.19 -8.25 8.93
N PRO A 7 -0.61 -7.73 7.77
CA PRO A 7 -0.24 -8.30 6.49
C PRO A 7 1.28 -8.26 6.30
N THR A 8 1.79 -9.24 5.58
CA THR A 8 3.16 -9.23 5.07
C THR A 8 3.28 -8.22 3.92
N ILE A 9 4.52 -7.79 3.64
CA ILE A 9 4.82 -6.94 2.48
C ILE A 9 4.35 -7.59 1.17
N GLU A 10 4.54 -8.91 1.04
CA GLU A 10 4.15 -9.65 -0.16
C GLU A 10 2.62 -9.67 -0.33
N GLU A 11 1.86 -9.79 0.75
CA GLU A 11 0.39 -9.69 0.70
C GLU A 11 -0.06 -8.28 0.30
N VAL A 12 0.60 -7.23 0.81
CA VAL A 12 0.29 -5.84 0.43
C VAL A 12 0.60 -5.59 -1.04
N LEU A 13 1.76 -6.02 -1.54
CA LEU A 13 2.19 -5.76 -2.92
C LEU A 13 1.42 -6.56 -3.97
N ASN A 14 0.85 -7.71 -3.59
CA ASN A 14 0.05 -8.56 -4.48
C ASN A 14 -1.46 -8.42 -4.24
N PHE A 15 -1.88 -7.42 -3.46
CA PHE A 15 -3.28 -7.28 -3.10
C PHE A 15 -4.16 -6.91 -4.30
N ASN A 16 -5.25 -7.64 -4.48
CA ASN A 16 -6.23 -7.42 -5.54
C ASN A 16 -7.54 -6.88 -4.93
N PHE A 17 -7.77 -5.57 -5.06
CA PHE A 17 -8.97 -4.92 -4.54
C PHE A 17 -10.24 -5.43 -5.22
N SER A 18 -10.21 -5.70 -6.52
CA SER A 18 -11.40 -6.17 -7.26
C SER A 18 -11.90 -7.52 -6.75
N GLU A 19 -10.99 -8.44 -6.41
CA GLU A 19 -11.33 -9.74 -5.81
C GLU A 19 -11.86 -9.59 -4.39
N GLU A 20 -11.20 -8.77 -3.56
CA GLU A 20 -11.64 -8.52 -2.17
C GLU A 20 -13.02 -7.85 -2.10
N LEU A 21 -13.32 -6.98 -3.07
CA LEU A 21 -14.52 -6.14 -3.09
C LEU A 21 -15.64 -6.74 -3.96
N ASP A 22 -15.47 -7.96 -4.47
CA ASP A 22 -16.44 -8.67 -5.32
C ASP A 22 -16.89 -7.84 -6.54
N LEU A 23 -15.93 -7.14 -7.15
CA LEU A 23 -16.15 -6.28 -8.33
C LEU A 23 -16.07 -7.06 -9.64
N GLU A 24 -16.24 -8.38 -9.59
CA GLU A 24 -16.15 -9.30 -10.73
C GLU A 24 -17.18 -8.99 -11.83
N ALA A 25 -18.24 -8.26 -11.47
CA ALA A 25 -19.28 -7.79 -12.38
C ALA A 25 -18.82 -6.65 -13.30
N LEU A 26 -17.72 -5.95 -12.98
CA LEU A 26 -17.15 -4.90 -13.83
C LEU A 26 -16.41 -5.51 -15.03
N PRO A 27 -16.34 -4.81 -16.18
CA PRO A 27 -15.40 -5.14 -17.25
C PRO A 27 -13.95 -5.26 -16.75
N ARG A 28 -13.15 -6.13 -17.38
CA ARG A 28 -11.77 -6.40 -16.92
C ARG A 28 -10.87 -5.17 -16.96
N ASP A 29 -10.99 -4.36 -18.00
CA ASP A 29 -10.30 -3.09 -18.15
C ASP A 29 -10.66 -2.12 -17.01
N GLU A 30 -11.94 -2.05 -16.64
CA GLU A 30 -12.37 -1.24 -15.49
C GLU A 30 -11.85 -1.80 -14.15
N GLN A 31 -11.78 -3.12 -13.98
CA GLN A 31 -11.17 -3.74 -12.79
C GLN A 31 -9.66 -3.47 -12.68
N GLU A 32 -8.94 -3.56 -13.80
CA GLU A 32 -7.50 -3.28 -13.87
C GLU A 32 -7.22 -1.81 -13.52
N ASP A 33 -7.95 -0.87 -14.12
CA ASP A 33 -7.83 0.56 -13.83
C ASP A 33 -8.17 0.86 -12.37
N PHE A 34 -9.25 0.27 -11.84
CA PHE A 34 -9.66 0.46 -10.45
C PHE A 34 -8.59 -0.08 -9.48
N ASN A 35 -8.10 -1.29 -9.72
CA ASN A 35 -7.01 -1.88 -8.93
C ASN A 35 -5.74 -1.03 -8.97
N ALA A 36 -5.32 -0.56 -10.15
CA ALA A 36 -4.12 0.25 -10.30
C ALA A 36 -4.24 1.57 -9.52
N ASN A 37 -5.40 2.23 -9.58
CA ASN A 37 -5.64 3.49 -8.86
C ASN A 37 -5.65 3.30 -7.34
N LEU A 38 -6.32 2.26 -6.84
CA LEU A 38 -6.33 1.97 -5.40
C LEU A 38 -4.97 1.52 -4.89
N PHE A 39 -4.27 0.69 -5.67
CA PHE A 39 -2.92 0.24 -5.34
C PHE A 39 -1.94 1.42 -5.28
N GLY A 40 -1.96 2.31 -6.28
CA GLY A 40 -1.14 3.53 -6.26
C GLY A 40 -1.42 4.39 -5.03
N SER A 41 -2.69 4.59 -4.70
CA SER A 41 -3.12 5.37 -3.52
C SER A 41 -2.65 4.74 -2.20
N LEU A 42 -2.75 3.41 -2.09
CA LEU A 42 -2.27 2.66 -0.93
C LEU A 42 -0.74 2.77 -0.80
N MET A 43 -0.01 2.63 -1.91
CA MET A 43 1.46 2.74 -1.90
C MET A 43 1.91 4.13 -1.47
N GLU A 44 1.28 5.19 -1.97
CA GLU A 44 1.59 6.56 -1.58
C GLU A 44 1.38 6.79 -0.07
N ARG A 45 0.26 6.30 0.47
CA ARG A 45 -0.03 6.39 1.92
C ARG A 45 1.01 5.65 2.75
N ILE A 46 1.32 4.41 2.39
CA ILE A 46 2.31 3.59 3.10
C ILE A 46 3.68 4.27 3.07
N ILE A 47 4.15 4.71 1.90
CA ILE A 47 5.45 5.38 1.77
C ILE A 47 5.49 6.65 2.62
N LYS A 48 4.44 7.46 2.53
CA LYS A 48 4.34 8.68 3.31
C LYS A 48 4.42 8.37 4.80
N LYS A 49 3.57 7.48 5.29
CA LYS A 49 3.50 7.12 6.71
C LYS A 49 4.83 6.60 7.22
N THR A 50 5.40 5.64 6.50
CA THR A 50 6.63 4.94 6.91
C THR A 50 7.92 5.75 6.72
N SER A 51 7.85 6.88 6.01
CA SER A 51 8.98 7.78 5.82
C SER A 51 8.91 9.06 6.65
N GLU A 52 7.83 9.28 7.42
CA GLU A 52 7.61 10.50 8.23
C GLU A 52 8.78 10.82 9.17
N ASP A 53 9.35 9.79 9.80
CA ASP A 53 10.44 9.92 10.77
C ASP A 53 11.84 9.83 10.16
N LEU A 54 11.94 9.65 8.84
CA LEU A 54 13.22 9.59 8.14
C LEU A 54 13.80 10.99 7.92
N THR A 55 15.10 11.05 7.65
CA THR A 55 15.74 12.32 7.32
C THR A 55 15.28 12.85 5.96
N GLU A 56 15.32 14.17 5.76
CA GLU A 56 14.97 14.79 4.46
C GLU A 56 15.76 14.18 3.29
N SER A 57 17.03 13.82 3.51
CA SER A 57 17.86 13.16 2.50
C SER A 57 17.36 11.76 2.15
N GLU A 58 16.84 11.02 3.12
CA GLU A 58 16.30 9.66 2.90
C GLU A 58 14.92 9.75 2.23
N GLN A 59 14.07 10.69 2.63
CA GLN A 59 12.80 10.98 1.97
C GLN A 59 13.00 11.38 0.50
N SER A 60 13.98 12.25 0.22
CA SER A 60 14.34 12.60 -1.16
C SER A 60 14.82 11.39 -1.96
N HIS A 61 15.60 10.50 -1.36
CA HIS A 61 16.06 9.29 -2.03
C HIS A 61 14.91 8.33 -2.35
N ILE A 62 13.94 8.19 -1.44
CA ILE A 62 12.73 7.39 -1.68
C ILE A 62 11.93 7.95 -2.86
N LEU A 63 11.77 9.27 -2.95
CA LEU A 63 11.10 9.91 -4.08
C LEU A 63 11.81 9.59 -5.40
N ASP A 64 13.15 9.74 -5.44
CA ASP A 64 13.94 9.37 -6.62
C ASP A 64 13.75 7.89 -7.02
N MET A 65 13.62 6.99 -6.03
CA MET A 65 13.37 5.57 -6.29
C MET A 65 11.98 5.35 -6.90
N VAL A 66 10.95 6.00 -6.37
CA VAL A 66 9.58 5.90 -6.89
C VAL A 66 9.50 6.46 -8.32
N GLU A 67 10.10 7.63 -8.55
CA GLU A 67 10.10 8.29 -9.87
C GLU A 67 10.90 7.53 -10.94
N SER A 68 11.92 6.77 -10.53
CA SER A 68 12.75 5.97 -11.46
C SER A 68 12.16 4.61 -11.81
N GLU A 69 10.87 4.38 -11.52
CA GLU A 69 10.15 3.12 -11.75
C GLU A 69 10.85 1.92 -11.09
N ILE A 70 11.59 2.16 -10.00
CA ILE A 70 12.15 1.07 -9.22
C ILE A 70 11.00 0.27 -8.61
N ASN A 71 11.07 -1.06 -8.71
CA ASN A 71 10.09 -1.95 -8.10
C ASN A 71 9.89 -1.59 -6.62
N MET A 72 8.64 -1.40 -6.22
CA MET A 72 8.17 -1.10 -4.87
C MET A 72 8.79 -1.98 -3.77
N GLU A 73 9.10 -3.24 -4.07
CA GLU A 73 9.79 -4.13 -3.12
C GLU A 73 11.14 -3.53 -2.66
N LYS A 74 11.89 -2.88 -3.56
CA LYS A 74 13.16 -2.24 -3.21
C LYS A 74 12.95 -0.96 -2.40
N VAL A 75 11.90 -0.20 -2.70
CA VAL A 75 11.52 1.00 -1.93
C VAL A 75 11.20 0.59 -0.49
N PHE A 76 10.34 -0.43 -0.33
CA PHE A 76 9.97 -0.94 0.99
C PHE A 76 11.15 -1.54 1.74
N LYS A 77 12.05 -2.26 1.05
CA LYS A 77 13.28 -2.75 1.68
C LYS A 77 14.15 -1.61 2.21
N PHE A 78 14.32 -0.54 1.44
CA PHE A 78 15.09 0.63 1.88
C PHE A 78 14.46 1.25 3.14
N ILE A 79 13.15 1.45 3.14
CA ILE A 79 12.44 2.04 4.29
C ILE A 79 12.53 1.12 5.51
N ALA A 80 12.34 -0.19 5.33
CA ALA A 80 12.44 -1.18 6.42
C ALA A 80 13.83 -1.24 7.08
N GLU A 81 14.90 -0.92 6.34
CA GLU A 81 16.25 -0.83 6.90
C GLU A 81 16.45 0.42 7.78
N LYS A 82 15.55 1.41 7.68
CA LYS A 82 15.63 2.71 8.33
C LYS A 82 14.57 2.95 9.40
N ASN A 83 13.41 2.30 9.26
CA ASN A 83 12.27 2.41 10.15
C ASN A 83 12.02 1.07 10.85
N GLU A 84 12.22 1.01 12.17
CA GLU A 84 12.03 -0.20 12.97
C GLU A 84 10.56 -0.63 13.11
N ASN A 85 9.63 0.31 12.95
CA ASN A 85 8.19 0.08 13.02
C ASN A 85 7.55 -0.18 11.65
N PHE A 86 8.36 -0.29 10.59
CA PHE A 86 7.88 -0.38 9.21
C PHE A 86 6.77 -1.42 9.00
N ILE A 87 6.93 -2.63 9.53
CA ILE A 87 5.94 -3.71 9.36
C ILE A 87 4.62 -3.41 10.07
N GLU A 88 4.68 -2.73 11.22
CA GLU A 88 3.49 -2.33 11.96
C GLU A 88 2.73 -1.25 11.21
N GLU A 89 3.42 -0.19 10.79
CA GLU A 89 2.84 0.95 10.08
C GLU A 89 2.27 0.58 8.70
N VAL A 90 2.95 -0.30 7.95
CA VAL A 90 2.40 -0.87 6.71
C VAL A 90 1.08 -1.60 6.97
N GLY A 91 1.05 -2.39 8.05
CA GLY A 91 -0.12 -3.17 8.41
C GLY A 91 -1.30 -2.29 8.83
N GLU A 92 -1.05 -1.27 9.63
CA GLU A 92 -2.05 -0.28 10.05
C GLU A 92 -2.63 0.47 8.85
N GLU A 93 -1.79 1.06 8.00
CA GLU A 93 -2.26 1.79 6.81
C GLU A 93 -3.03 0.90 5.83
N PHE A 94 -2.59 -0.35 5.65
CA PHE A 94 -3.32 -1.30 4.80
C PHE A 94 -4.71 -1.61 5.34
N LEU A 95 -4.83 -1.90 6.64
CA LEU A 95 -6.11 -2.23 7.26
C LEU A 95 -7.05 -1.02 7.29
N ASP A 96 -6.52 0.16 7.58
CA ASP A 96 -7.28 1.41 7.59
C ASP A 96 -7.78 1.76 6.18
N PHE A 97 -6.89 1.73 5.18
CA PHE A 97 -7.27 1.96 3.78
C PHE A 97 -8.35 0.98 3.31
N LYS A 98 -8.18 -0.32 3.62
CA LYS A 98 -9.18 -1.34 3.31
C LYS A 98 -10.53 -1.04 3.96
N SER A 99 -10.54 -0.62 5.23
CA SER A 99 -11.78 -0.26 5.93
C SER A 99 -12.46 0.95 5.28
N GLU A 100 -11.70 1.99 4.92
CA GLU A 100 -12.21 3.19 4.27
C GLU A 100 -12.89 2.86 2.92
N ILE A 101 -12.26 2.04 2.08
CA ILE A 101 -12.83 1.63 0.80
C ILE A 101 -14.12 0.82 0.99
N TYR A 102 -14.15 -0.10 1.97
CA TYR A 102 -15.36 -0.86 2.28
C TYR A 102 -16.52 0.04 2.74
N ASP A 103 -16.23 1.05 3.55
CA ASP A 103 -17.24 1.99 4.02
C ASP A 103 -17.73 2.89 2.88
N LEU A 104 -16.86 3.27 1.93
CA LEU A 104 -17.25 4.02 0.73
C LEU A 104 -18.18 3.22 -0.19
N LEU A 105 -17.97 1.92 -0.35
CA LEU A 105 -18.79 1.08 -1.25
C LEU A 105 -20.13 0.65 -0.66
N LYS A 106 -20.31 0.73 0.67
CA LYS A 106 -21.56 0.38 1.36
C LYS A 106 -22.56 1.53 1.45
N ASN A 107 -22.13 2.75 1.15
CA ASN A 107 -22.96 3.97 1.16
C ASN A 107 -23.35 4.37 -0.26
#